data_AF-P53346-F1
#
_entry.id   AF-P53346-F1
#
_cell.length_a   1.000
_cell.length_b   1.000
_cell.length_c   1.000
_cell.angle_alpha   90.00
_cell.angle_beta   90.00
_cell.angle_gamma   90.00
#
_symmetry.space_group_name_H-M   'P 1'
#
loop_
_entity.id
_entity.type
_entity.pdbx_description
1 polymer ?
#
loop_
_entity_poly.entity_id
_entity_poly.type
_entity_poly.pdbx_seq_one_letter_code
_entity_poly.pdbx_strand_id
1 'polypeptide(L)'
;MGAQRMQRTLLSLVLRLLLLCTVATGKCSGKYHELLLQLQRQADLMQDPSTLLDPYIHLQGLHSPVLQEHCRERPGDFPSEDALWRLSRQDFLQTLNTTLGLILRMLSALQQDLPEAAHQQAEMNVRGFGNNIHCMAQLLRGSSDPKAAEPTQPGPGPTPLPPTPPSSTFQRKLRNCGFLRGYHRFMRTAGQVLRGWGERQGRSRRHSPCRALKRGARRTQPFPEIRRLAPRGQPPGSLWGAPAR
;
A
#
# COMPACT_ATOMS: atom_id res chain seq x y z
N MET A 1 -51.02 -20.45 9.48
CA MET A 1 -49.72 -20.43 8.76
C MET A 1 -49.28 -19.04 8.27
N GLY A 2 -50.17 -18.07 8.02
CA GLY A 2 -49.80 -16.73 7.52
C GLY A 2 -48.92 -15.89 8.46
N ALA A 3 -49.19 -15.91 9.77
CA ALA A 3 -48.46 -15.10 10.75
C ALA A 3 -46.98 -15.47 10.85
N GLN A 4 -46.63 -16.76 10.85
CA GLN A 4 -45.23 -17.21 10.87
C GLN A 4 -44.47 -16.80 9.59
N ARG A 5 -45.14 -16.77 8.43
CA ARG A 5 -44.50 -16.37 7.16
C ARG A 5 -44.17 -14.88 7.16
N MET A 6 -45.09 -14.04 7.63
CA MET A 6 -44.91 -12.59 7.80
C MET A 6 -43.81 -12.25 8.82
N GLN A 7 -43.75 -12.99 9.94
CA GLN A 7 -42.71 -12.77 10.95
C GLN A 7 -41.31 -13.11 10.42
N ARG A 8 -41.17 -14.18 9.63
CA ARG A 8 -39.91 -14.53 8.97
C ARG A 8 -39.47 -13.50 7.93
N THR A 9 -40.39 -12.95 7.14
CA THR A 9 -40.06 -11.91 6.16
C THR A 9 -39.65 -10.61 6.86
N LEU A 10 -40.36 -10.17 7.91
CA LEU A 10 -39.98 -9.01 8.71
C LEU A 10 -38.60 -9.19 9.36
N LEU A 11 -38.35 -10.33 10.00
CA LEU A 11 -37.06 -10.60 10.64
C LEU A 11 -35.91 -10.59 9.61
N SER A 12 -36.12 -11.23 8.45
CA SER A 12 -35.15 -11.23 7.34
C SER A 12 -34.88 -9.82 6.81
N LEU A 13 -35.92 -9.00 6.67
CA LEU A 13 -35.81 -7.63 6.17
C LEU A 13 -35.09 -6.74 7.19
N VAL A 14 -35.39 -6.90 8.49
CA VAL A 14 -34.69 -6.22 9.59
C VAL A 14 -33.23 -6.64 9.66
N LEU A 15 -32.91 -7.94 9.56
CA LEU A 15 -31.53 -8.42 9.51
C LEU A 15 -30.77 -7.87 8.31
N ARG A 16 -31.39 -7.85 7.11
CA ARG A 16 -30.81 -7.23 5.92
C ARG A 16 -30.59 -5.73 6.12
N LEU A 17 -31.55 -5.01 6.71
CA LEU A 17 -31.41 -3.59 7.02
C LEU A 17 -30.30 -3.34 8.05
N LEU A 18 -30.20 -4.15 9.10
CA LEU A 18 -29.17 -4.04 10.13
C LEU A 18 -27.79 -4.31 9.54
N LEU A 19 -27.64 -5.33 8.69
CA LEU A 19 -26.41 -5.62 7.95
C LEU A 19 -26.03 -4.48 6.99
N LEU A 20 -27.01 -3.89 6.30
CA LEU A 20 -26.80 -2.70 5.46
C LEU A 20 -26.37 -1.49 6.31
N CYS A 21 -26.99 -1.29 7.48
CA CYS A 21 -26.68 -0.20 8.39
C CYS A 21 -25.30 -0.35 9.03
N THR A 22 -24.88 -1.56 9.43
CA THR A 22 -23.53 -1.77 9.99
C THR A 22 -22.44 -1.61 8.93
N VAL A 23 -22.70 -2.04 7.69
CA VAL A 23 -21.81 -1.75 6.56
C VAL A 23 -21.75 -0.26 6.25
N ALA A 24 -22.88 0.46 6.33
CA ALA A 24 -22.93 1.91 6.10
C ALA A 24 -22.35 2.75 7.24
N THR A 25 -22.33 2.23 8.47
CA THR A 25 -21.89 2.96 9.68
C THR A 25 -20.55 2.50 10.22
N GLY A 26 -19.81 1.66 9.47
CA GLY A 26 -18.43 1.32 9.80
C GLY A 26 -17.58 2.59 9.90
N LYS A 27 -17.46 3.15 11.11
CA LYS A 27 -16.66 4.34 11.34
C LYS A 27 -15.23 4.05 10.96
N CYS A 28 -14.64 4.94 10.17
CA CYS A 28 -13.22 4.87 9.85
C CYS A 28 -12.39 4.81 11.13
N SER A 29 -11.42 3.89 11.17
CA SER A 29 -10.45 3.86 12.27
C SER A 29 -9.69 5.19 12.28
N GLY A 30 -9.61 5.83 13.45
CA GLY A 30 -8.86 7.07 13.65
C GLY A 30 -7.33 6.91 13.52
N LYS A 31 -6.85 5.69 13.28
CA LYS A 31 -5.43 5.33 13.38
C LYS A 31 -4.76 5.31 12.01
N TYR A 32 -4.12 6.43 11.66
CA TYR A 32 -3.36 6.59 10.41
C TYR A 32 -2.43 5.42 10.08
N HIS A 33 -1.61 4.98 11.04
CA HIS A 33 -0.59 3.94 10.80
C HIS A 33 -1.21 2.57 10.49
N GLU A 34 -2.30 2.23 11.15
CA GLU A 34 -3.01 0.96 10.92
C GLU A 34 -3.63 0.96 9.52
N LEU A 35 -4.24 2.07 9.14
CA LEU A 35 -4.86 2.22 7.83
C LEU A 35 -3.83 2.24 6.70
N LEU A 36 -2.68 2.90 6.91
CA LEU A 36 -1.58 2.89 5.94
C LEU A 36 -1.06 1.47 5.73
N LEU A 37 -0.90 0.71 6.81
CA LEU A 37 -0.45 -0.68 6.74
C LEU A 37 -1.49 -1.60 6.08
N GLN A 38 -2.79 -1.34 6.27
CA GLN A 38 -3.85 -2.05 5.54
C GLN A 38 -3.80 -1.74 4.04
N LEU A 39 -3.66 -0.47 3.65
CA LEU A 39 -3.52 -0.08 2.25
C LEU A 39 -2.28 -0.72 1.61
N GLN A 40 -1.14 -0.74 2.29
CA GLN A 40 0.07 -1.40 1.81
C GLN A 40 -0.16 -2.89 1.57
N ARG A 41 -0.73 -3.60 2.53
CA ARG A 41 -1.02 -5.04 2.42
C ARG A 41 -2.04 -5.37 1.33
N GLN A 42 -3.07 -4.55 1.17
CA GLN A 42 -4.03 -4.71 0.10
C GLN A 42 -3.41 -4.47 -1.27
N ALA A 43 -2.55 -3.44 -1.40
CA ALA A 43 -1.80 -3.23 -2.64
C ALA A 43 -0.88 -4.40 -2.96
N ASP A 44 -0.25 -5.01 -1.93
CA ASP A 44 0.58 -6.20 -2.10
C ASP A 44 -0.20 -7.43 -2.56
N LEU A 45 -1.41 -7.63 -2.06
CA LEU A 45 -2.31 -8.68 -2.57
C LEU A 45 -2.75 -8.38 -4.01
N MET A 46 -3.14 -7.14 -4.28
CA MET A 46 -3.75 -6.73 -5.54
C MET A 46 -2.76 -6.57 -6.70
N GLN A 47 -1.44 -6.51 -6.44
CA GLN A 47 -0.41 -6.47 -7.47
C GLN A 47 0.02 -7.85 -7.98
N ASP A 48 -0.39 -8.93 -7.28
CA ASP A 48 -0.06 -10.29 -7.65
C ASP A 48 -0.93 -10.73 -8.84
N PRO A 49 -0.32 -11.01 -10.02
CA PRO A 49 -1.03 -11.46 -11.21
C PRO A 49 -1.93 -12.68 -10.98
N SER A 50 -1.57 -13.55 -10.03
CA SER A 50 -2.30 -14.78 -9.71
C SER A 50 -3.75 -14.51 -9.25
N THR A 51 -4.00 -13.31 -8.74
CA THR A 51 -5.32 -12.92 -8.21
C THR A 51 -6.33 -12.58 -9.31
N LEU A 52 -5.88 -12.23 -10.53
CA LEU A 52 -6.80 -11.76 -11.57
C LEU A 52 -6.30 -11.94 -13.01
N LEU A 53 -5.02 -11.65 -13.29
CA LEU A 53 -4.49 -11.72 -14.67
C LEU A 53 -4.27 -13.17 -15.10
N ASP A 54 -3.66 -13.99 -14.25
CA ASP A 54 -3.37 -15.39 -14.61
C ASP A 54 -4.65 -16.22 -14.78
N PRO A 55 -5.67 -16.09 -13.90
CA PRO A 55 -6.99 -16.70 -14.13
C PRO A 55 -7.63 -16.26 -15.46
N TYR A 56 -7.50 -14.99 -15.83
CA TYR A 56 -7.98 -14.48 -17.12
C TYR A 56 -7.24 -15.12 -18.30
N ILE A 57 -5.91 -15.11 -18.27
CA ILE A 57 -5.06 -15.69 -19.32
C ILE A 57 -5.40 -17.17 -19.53
N HIS A 58 -5.56 -17.91 -18.43
CA HIS A 58 -5.87 -19.33 -18.48
C HIS A 58 -7.26 -19.57 -19.10
N LEU A 59 -8.31 -18.92 -18.58
CA LEU A 59 -9.67 -19.11 -19.06
C LEU A 59 -9.86 -18.65 -20.51
N GLN A 60 -9.14 -17.59 -20.93
CA GLN A 60 -9.28 -17.03 -22.27
C GLN A 60 -8.41 -17.71 -23.33
N GLY A 61 -7.55 -18.66 -22.93
CA GLY A 61 -6.66 -19.38 -23.85
C GLY A 61 -5.49 -18.52 -24.35
N LEU A 62 -5.00 -17.57 -23.54
CA LEU A 62 -3.91 -16.65 -23.90
C LEU A 62 -2.54 -17.08 -23.36
N HIS A 63 -2.39 -18.33 -22.94
CA HIS A 63 -1.22 -18.82 -22.20
C HIS A 63 0.05 -18.95 -23.07
N SER A 64 -0.06 -18.99 -24.39
CA SER A 64 1.12 -19.11 -25.25
C SER A 64 2.01 -17.86 -25.15
N PRO A 65 3.36 -18.01 -25.18
CA PRO A 65 4.27 -16.87 -25.04
C PRO A 65 3.99 -15.74 -26.05
N VAL A 66 3.70 -16.11 -27.31
CA VAL A 66 3.36 -15.16 -28.38
C VAL A 66 2.13 -14.32 -28.02
N LEU A 67 1.08 -14.93 -27.44
CA LEU A 67 -0.12 -14.19 -27.04
C LEU A 67 0.13 -13.31 -25.81
N GLN A 68 0.93 -13.78 -24.86
CA GLN A 68 1.30 -12.98 -23.69
C GLN A 68 2.14 -11.75 -24.06
N GLU A 69 2.95 -11.84 -25.12
CA GLU A 69 3.65 -10.67 -25.66
C GLU A 69 2.70 -9.61 -26.21
N HIS A 70 1.52 -10.00 -26.68
CA HIS A 70 0.45 -9.09 -27.12
C HIS A 70 -0.46 -8.59 -25.99
N CYS A 71 -0.39 -9.18 -24.80
CA CYS A 71 -1.02 -8.64 -23.59
C CYS A 71 -0.24 -7.43 -23.06
N ARG A 72 -0.22 -6.34 -23.83
CA ARG A 72 0.45 -5.09 -23.46
C ARG A 72 -0.57 -4.07 -22.97
N GLU A 73 -0.24 -3.44 -21.84
CA GLU A 73 -0.96 -2.28 -21.35
C GLU A 73 -0.94 -1.17 -22.42
N ARG A 74 -2.08 -0.47 -22.58
CA ARG A 74 -2.15 0.69 -23.46
C ARG A 74 -1.72 1.94 -22.70
N PRO A 75 -0.89 2.81 -23.30
CA PRO A 75 -0.57 4.10 -22.70
C PRO A 75 -1.84 4.89 -22.37
N GLY A 76 -1.92 5.41 -21.15
CA GLY A 76 -3.05 6.22 -20.69
C GLY A 76 -4.19 5.45 -20.02
N ASP A 77 -4.20 4.10 -20.06
CA ASP A 77 -5.20 3.32 -19.30
C ASP A 77 -5.03 3.53 -17.78
N PHE A 78 -3.79 3.70 -17.32
CA PHE A 78 -3.44 3.95 -15.93
C PHE A 78 -2.42 5.10 -15.80
N PRO A 79 -2.45 5.87 -14.69
CA PRO A 79 -1.43 6.89 -14.41
C PRO A 79 -0.02 6.31 -14.43
N SER A 80 0.95 7.03 -14.99
CA SER A 80 2.36 6.61 -14.99
C SER A 80 2.94 6.62 -13.57
N GLU A 81 4.03 5.88 -13.37
CA GLU A 81 4.74 5.85 -12.09
C GLU A 81 5.20 7.23 -11.65
N ASP A 82 5.85 7.98 -12.54
CA ASP A 82 6.28 9.35 -12.27
C ASP A 82 5.11 10.27 -11.90
N ALA A 83 3.95 10.09 -12.53
CA ALA A 83 2.77 10.88 -12.20
C ALA A 83 2.33 10.59 -10.76
N LEU A 84 2.22 9.32 -10.35
CA LEU A 84 1.80 8.95 -9.01
C LEU A 84 2.74 9.45 -7.91
N TRP A 85 4.06 9.42 -8.14
CA TRP A 85 5.04 9.89 -7.16
C TRP A 85 5.05 11.41 -6.96
N ARG A 86 4.59 12.18 -7.94
CA ARG A 86 4.54 13.66 -7.89
C ARG A 86 3.29 14.21 -7.22
N LEU A 87 2.27 13.38 -6.99
CA LEU A 87 1.03 13.82 -6.37
C LEU A 87 1.20 14.16 -4.89
N SER A 88 0.41 15.13 -4.42
CA SER A 88 0.17 15.27 -2.98
C SER A 88 -0.49 14.00 -2.44
N ARG A 89 -0.48 13.81 -1.12
CA ARG A 89 -1.17 12.64 -0.53
C ARG A 89 -2.66 12.63 -0.85
N GLN A 90 -3.32 13.80 -0.82
CA GLN A 90 -4.74 13.89 -1.14
C GLN A 90 -5.01 13.60 -2.61
N ASP A 91 -4.23 14.19 -3.53
CA ASP A 91 -4.41 13.96 -4.97
C ASP A 91 -4.08 12.52 -5.36
N PHE A 92 -3.10 11.90 -4.69
CA PHE A 92 -2.80 10.48 -4.84
C PHE A 92 -4.00 9.62 -4.44
N LEU A 93 -4.59 9.83 -3.26
CA LEU A 93 -5.78 9.08 -2.82
C LEU A 93 -6.97 9.29 -3.74
N GLN A 94 -7.18 10.53 -4.22
CA GLN A 94 -8.23 10.83 -5.19
C GLN A 94 -8.00 10.09 -6.51
N THR A 95 -6.77 10.09 -7.01
CA THR A 95 -6.38 9.38 -8.24
C THR A 95 -6.57 7.87 -8.08
N LEU A 96 -6.18 7.29 -6.94
CA LEU A 96 -6.45 5.89 -6.64
C LEU A 96 -7.95 5.62 -6.68
N ASN A 97 -8.77 6.40 -5.98
CA ASN A 97 -10.21 6.20 -5.91
C ASN A 97 -10.88 6.25 -7.31
N THR A 98 -10.50 7.23 -8.14
CA THR A 98 -10.99 7.32 -9.52
C THR A 98 -10.58 6.10 -10.35
N THR A 99 -9.33 5.63 -10.19
CA THR A 99 -8.81 4.46 -10.91
C THR A 99 -9.51 3.17 -10.46
N LEU A 100 -9.83 3.01 -9.16
CA LEU A 100 -10.65 1.90 -8.67
C LEU A 100 -12.05 1.90 -9.29
N GLY A 101 -12.63 3.07 -9.51
CA GLY A 101 -13.90 3.19 -10.24
C GLY A 101 -13.81 2.67 -11.68
N LEU A 102 -12.69 2.91 -12.37
CA LEU A 102 -12.43 2.33 -13.71
C LEU A 102 -12.28 0.81 -13.63
N ILE A 103 -11.52 0.31 -12.65
CA ILE A 103 -11.29 -1.13 -12.44
C ILE A 103 -12.61 -1.85 -12.13
N LEU A 104 -13.48 -1.30 -11.29
CA LEU A 104 -14.80 -1.90 -10.98
C LEU A 104 -15.67 -2.02 -12.24
N ARG A 105 -15.73 -0.98 -13.07
CA ARG A 105 -16.46 -1.04 -14.35
C ARG A 105 -15.91 -2.12 -15.26
N MET A 106 -14.59 -2.23 -15.31
CA MET A 106 -13.92 -3.25 -16.11
C MET A 106 -14.19 -4.66 -15.57
N LEU A 107 -14.14 -4.88 -14.25
CA LEU A 107 -14.48 -6.15 -13.63
C LEU A 107 -15.89 -6.59 -13.99
N SER A 108 -16.88 -5.68 -13.88
CA SER A 108 -18.25 -5.97 -14.32
C SER A 108 -18.33 -6.38 -15.79
N ALA A 109 -17.52 -5.77 -16.66
CA ALA A 109 -17.45 -6.15 -18.08
C ALA A 109 -16.75 -7.50 -18.34
N LEU A 110 -15.95 -8.00 -17.39
CA LEU A 110 -15.24 -9.27 -17.46
C LEU A 110 -15.92 -10.41 -16.69
N GLN A 111 -17.11 -10.22 -16.13
CA GLN A 111 -17.75 -11.21 -15.28
C GLN A 111 -17.87 -12.61 -15.94
N GLN A 112 -18.11 -12.65 -17.26
CA GLN A 112 -18.16 -13.91 -18.03
C GLN A 112 -16.79 -14.37 -18.56
N ASP A 113 -15.80 -13.49 -18.52
CA ASP A 113 -14.45 -13.76 -19.04
C ASP A 113 -13.47 -14.18 -17.93
N LEU A 114 -13.93 -14.25 -16.67
CA LEU A 114 -13.16 -14.61 -15.48
C LEU A 114 -13.84 -15.77 -14.72
N PRO A 115 -13.09 -16.60 -13.99
CA PRO A 115 -13.67 -17.49 -13.00
C PRO A 115 -14.44 -16.68 -11.95
N GLU A 116 -15.64 -17.13 -11.58
CA GLU A 116 -16.54 -16.39 -10.68
C GLU A 116 -15.87 -16.01 -9.35
N ALA A 117 -15.13 -16.95 -8.74
CA ALA A 117 -14.41 -16.71 -7.50
C ALA A 117 -13.33 -15.61 -7.64
N ALA A 118 -12.59 -15.60 -8.76
CA ALA A 118 -11.58 -14.58 -9.02
C ALA A 118 -12.22 -13.20 -9.24
N HIS A 119 -13.32 -13.15 -10.00
CA HIS A 119 -14.10 -11.92 -10.20
C HIS A 119 -14.62 -11.35 -8.87
N GLN A 120 -15.31 -12.17 -8.07
CA GLN A 120 -15.87 -11.77 -6.77
C GLN A 120 -14.77 -11.31 -5.80
N GLN A 121 -13.66 -12.05 -5.73
CA GLN A 121 -12.55 -11.69 -4.85
C GLN A 121 -11.91 -10.35 -5.27
N ALA A 122 -11.69 -10.14 -6.57
CA ALA A 122 -11.15 -8.89 -7.08
C ALA A 122 -12.09 -7.71 -6.79
N GLU A 123 -13.40 -7.89 -6.98
CA GLU A 123 -14.39 -6.86 -6.67
C GLU A 123 -14.39 -6.50 -5.18
N MET A 124 -14.36 -7.50 -4.30
CA MET A 124 -14.27 -7.30 -2.85
C MET A 124 -12.97 -6.58 -2.46
N ASN A 125 -11.83 -6.97 -3.03
CA ASN A 125 -10.54 -6.34 -2.78
C ASN A 125 -10.55 -4.86 -3.19
N VAL A 126 -11.04 -4.56 -4.40
CA VAL A 126 -11.12 -3.19 -4.92
C VAL A 126 -12.04 -2.32 -4.07
N ARG A 127 -13.22 -2.83 -3.67
CA ARG A 127 -14.15 -2.11 -2.78
C ARG A 127 -13.54 -1.89 -1.39
N GLY A 128 -12.93 -2.91 -0.81
CA GLY A 128 -12.25 -2.82 0.48
C GLY A 128 -11.09 -1.83 0.46
N PHE A 129 -10.32 -1.79 -0.63
CA PHE A 129 -9.24 -0.82 -0.82
C PHE A 129 -9.79 0.60 -0.94
N GLY A 130 -10.88 0.79 -1.69
CA GLY A 130 -11.61 2.06 -1.80
C GLY A 130 -12.12 2.59 -0.45
N ASN A 131 -12.65 1.71 0.41
CA ASN A 131 -13.07 2.08 1.77
C ASN A 131 -11.89 2.60 2.60
N ASN A 132 -10.73 1.93 2.52
CA ASN A 132 -9.54 2.35 3.26
C ASN A 132 -8.96 3.67 2.72
N ILE A 133 -9.01 3.90 1.41
CA ILE A 133 -8.65 5.20 0.80
C ILE A 133 -9.57 6.29 1.32
N HIS A 134 -10.88 6.06 1.36
CA HIS A 134 -11.85 7.01 1.89
C HIS A 134 -11.52 7.39 3.33
N CYS A 135 -11.27 6.39 4.18
CA CYS A 135 -10.88 6.63 5.57
C CYS A 135 -9.56 7.39 5.68
N MET A 136 -8.58 7.13 4.81
CA MET A 136 -7.28 7.80 4.84
C MET A 136 -7.44 9.27 4.43
N ALA A 137 -8.26 9.53 3.41
CA ALA A 137 -8.55 10.87 2.96
C ALA A 137 -9.26 11.70 4.05
N GLN A 138 -10.16 11.10 4.83
CA GLN A 138 -10.79 11.78 5.97
C GLN A 138 -9.77 12.18 7.04
N LEU A 139 -8.85 11.28 7.39
CA LEU A 139 -7.79 11.58 8.37
C LEU A 139 -6.88 12.72 7.88
N LEU A 140 -6.50 12.69 6.60
CA LEU A 140 -5.60 13.68 6.02
C LEU A 140 -6.25 15.06 5.84
N ARG A 141 -7.59 15.13 5.70
CA ARG A 141 -8.31 16.42 5.65
C ARG A 141 -8.25 17.16 6.99
N GLY A 142 -8.18 16.43 8.11
CA GLY A 142 -8.06 17.01 9.45
C GLY A 142 -6.63 17.45 9.80
N SER A 143 -5.62 16.91 9.13
CA SER A 143 -4.24 17.37 9.26
C SER A 143 -3.96 18.51 8.28
N SER A 144 -3.17 19.51 8.68
CA SER A 144 -2.62 20.52 7.79
C SER A 144 -1.61 19.91 6.81
N ASP A 145 -2.08 19.07 5.89
CA ASP A 145 -1.26 18.58 4.78
C ASP A 145 -1.07 19.79 3.84
N PRO A 146 0.18 20.22 3.57
CA PRO A 146 0.42 21.27 2.60
C PRO A 146 -0.10 20.79 1.24
N LYS A 147 -1.14 21.45 0.75
CA LYS A 147 -1.64 21.27 -0.61
C LYS A 147 -0.44 21.47 -1.53
N ALA A 148 -0.04 20.43 -2.27
CA ALA A 148 1.05 20.57 -3.21
C ALA A 148 0.70 21.72 -4.17
N ALA A 149 1.71 22.50 -4.55
CA ALA A 149 1.56 23.56 -5.53
C ALA A 149 0.75 23.04 -6.72
N GLU A 150 -0.24 23.83 -7.11
CA GLU A 150 -1.20 23.53 -8.17
C GLU A 150 -0.45 22.90 -9.36
N PRO A 151 -0.73 21.62 -9.70
CA PRO A 151 -0.07 21.00 -10.82
C PRO A 151 -0.34 21.88 -12.03
N THR A 152 0.73 22.36 -12.68
CA THR A 152 0.65 22.97 -14.00
C THR A 152 -0.29 22.11 -14.82
N GLN A 153 -1.43 22.66 -15.20
CA GLN A 153 -2.47 21.89 -15.88
C GLN A 153 -1.80 21.06 -16.98
N PRO A 154 -1.98 19.73 -16.99
CA PRO A 154 -1.57 18.96 -18.13
C PRO A 154 -2.29 19.60 -19.31
N GLY A 155 -1.50 20.11 -20.27
CA GLY A 155 -2.04 20.66 -21.51
C GLY A 155 -3.07 19.69 -22.09
N PRO A 156 -4.11 20.20 -22.78
CA PRO A 156 -5.26 19.42 -23.21
C PRO A 156 -4.81 18.07 -23.73
N GLY A 157 -5.02 17.04 -22.90
CA GLY A 157 -4.74 15.68 -23.29
C GLY A 157 -5.55 15.39 -24.55
N PRO A 158 -5.02 14.60 -25.50
CA PRO A 158 -5.73 14.31 -26.74
C PRO A 158 -7.15 13.87 -26.39
N THR A 159 -8.13 14.54 -26.99
CA THR A 159 -9.54 14.17 -26.86
C THR A 159 -9.63 12.67 -27.11
N PRO A 160 -10.09 11.86 -26.13
CA PRO A 160 -10.12 10.43 -26.32
C PRO A 160 -11.07 10.15 -27.47
N LEU A 161 -10.53 9.74 -28.62
CA LEU A 161 -11.36 9.18 -29.68
C LEU A 161 -12.13 8.02 -29.05
N PRO A 162 -13.44 7.88 -29.32
CA PRO A 162 -14.19 6.71 -28.88
C PRO A 162 -13.42 5.48 -29.37
N PRO A 163 -12.99 4.57 -28.46
CA PRO A 163 -12.22 3.43 -28.89
C PRO A 163 -13.07 2.65 -29.89
N THR A 164 -12.55 2.49 -31.11
CA THR A 164 -13.18 1.65 -32.12
C THR A 164 -13.44 0.29 -31.47
N PRO A 165 -14.70 -0.20 -31.48
CA PRO A 165 -15.00 -1.50 -30.90
C PRO A 165 -14.08 -2.52 -31.56
N PRO A 166 -13.53 -3.47 -30.77
CA PRO A 166 -12.57 -4.44 -31.29
C PRO A 166 -13.27 -5.21 -32.41
N SER A 167 -12.63 -5.31 -33.57
CA SER A 167 -13.24 -5.94 -34.75
C SER A 167 -13.47 -7.43 -34.57
N SER A 168 -12.84 -8.04 -33.55
CA SER A 168 -12.99 -9.44 -33.22
C SER A 168 -13.00 -9.69 -31.70
N THR A 169 -13.64 -10.79 -31.31
CA THR A 169 -13.59 -11.34 -29.94
C THR A 169 -12.15 -11.54 -29.48
N PHE A 170 -11.26 -11.96 -30.38
CA PHE A 170 -9.85 -12.16 -30.06
C PHE A 170 -9.12 -10.86 -29.71
N GLN A 171 -9.32 -9.78 -30.47
CA GLN A 171 -8.76 -8.47 -30.12
C GLN A 171 -9.30 -7.94 -28.79
N ARG A 172 -10.57 -8.21 -28.49
CA ARG A 172 -11.17 -7.89 -27.19
C ARG A 172 -10.43 -8.60 -26.05
N LYS A 173 -10.16 -9.90 -26.21
CA LYS A 173 -9.41 -10.69 -25.22
C LYS A 173 -8.02 -10.10 -24.95
N LEU A 174 -7.27 -9.78 -26.00
CA LEU A 174 -5.94 -9.19 -25.87
C LEU A 174 -5.97 -7.80 -25.22
N ARG A 175 -6.93 -6.94 -25.57
CA ARG A 175 -7.09 -5.64 -24.93
C ARG A 175 -7.37 -5.78 -23.43
N ASN A 176 -8.32 -6.63 -23.08
CA ASN A 176 -8.71 -6.86 -21.69
C ASN A 176 -7.53 -7.44 -20.89
N CYS A 177 -6.76 -8.36 -21.48
CA CYS A 177 -5.50 -8.86 -20.92
C CYS A 177 -4.50 -7.72 -20.65
N GLY A 178 -4.32 -6.81 -21.61
CA GLY A 178 -3.48 -5.62 -21.46
C GLY A 178 -3.93 -4.70 -20.34
N PHE A 179 -5.24 -4.47 -20.21
CA PHE A 179 -5.81 -3.68 -19.10
C PHE A 179 -5.52 -4.33 -17.74
N LEU A 180 -5.74 -5.65 -17.60
CA LEU A 180 -5.45 -6.38 -16.37
C LEU A 180 -3.97 -6.32 -16.00
N ARG A 181 -3.07 -6.41 -16.99
CA ARG A 181 -1.64 -6.24 -16.77
C ARG A 181 -1.30 -4.83 -16.26
N GLY A 182 -1.93 -3.81 -16.84
CA GLY A 182 -1.81 -2.43 -16.38
C GLY A 182 -2.31 -2.24 -14.95
N TYR A 183 -3.43 -2.88 -14.58
CA TYR A 183 -3.96 -2.89 -13.22
C TYR A 183 -2.93 -3.42 -12.20
N HIS A 184 -2.30 -4.56 -12.47
CA HIS A 184 -1.30 -5.13 -11.56
C HIS A 184 -0.06 -4.23 -11.43
N ARG A 185 0.41 -3.65 -12.55
CA ARG A 185 1.50 -2.67 -12.54
C ARG A 185 1.13 -1.42 -11.73
N PHE A 186 -0.08 -0.91 -11.93
CA PHE A 186 -0.61 0.23 -11.20
C PHE A 186 -0.67 -0.06 -9.69
N MET A 187 -1.19 -1.22 -9.28
CA MET A 187 -1.26 -1.61 -7.87
C MET A 187 0.12 -1.78 -7.23
N ARG A 188 1.09 -2.34 -7.97
CA ARG A 188 2.50 -2.39 -7.53
C ARG A 188 3.05 -1.00 -7.25
N THR A 189 2.83 -0.08 -8.18
CA THR A 189 3.31 1.30 -8.09
C THR A 189 2.63 2.05 -6.94
N ALA A 190 1.31 1.91 -6.81
CA ALA A 190 0.54 2.45 -5.69
C ALA A 190 1.07 1.94 -4.35
N GLY A 191 1.35 0.63 -4.26
CA GLY A 191 1.97 0.02 -3.08
C GLY A 191 3.34 0.60 -2.73
N GLN A 192 4.18 0.89 -3.73
CA GLN A 192 5.48 1.54 -3.53
C GLN A 192 5.34 2.96 -2.99
N VAL A 193 4.44 3.77 -3.56
CA VAL A 193 4.15 5.13 -3.06
C VAL A 193 3.67 5.08 -1.60
N LEU A 194 2.75 4.16 -1.28
CA LEU A 194 2.24 3.95 0.08
C LEU A 194 3.32 3.50 1.06
N ARG A 195 4.26 2.63 0.65
CA ARG A 195 5.43 2.27 1.47
C ARG A 195 6.32 3.47 1.74
N GLY A 196 6.54 4.31 0.74
CA GLY A 196 7.30 5.56 0.87
C GLY A 196 6.71 6.52 1.91
N TRP A 197 5.39 6.48 2.14
CA TRP A 197 4.76 7.27 3.20
C TRP A 197 5.13 6.77 4.61
N GLY A 198 5.29 5.46 4.79
CA GLY A 198 5.69 4.85 6.07
C GLY A 198 7.16 5.11 6.41
N GLU A 199 8.05 4.95 5.43
CA GLU A 199 9.49 5.14 5.63
C GLU A 199 9.86 6.58 6.05
N ARG A 200 9.19 7.58 5.45
CA ARG A 200 9.40 8.99 5.80
C ARG A 200 9.01 9.30 7.25
N GLN A 201 8.05 8.59 7.83
CA GLN A 201 7.68 8.76 9.24
C GLN A 201 8.62 8.02 10.20
N GLY A 202 9.09 6.83 9.82
CA GLY A 202 10.01 6.03 10.64
C GLY A 202 11.35 6.72 10.91
N ARG A 203 11.84 7.55 9.98
CA ARG A 203 13.09 8.32 10.15
C ARG A 203 13.02 9.39 11.23
N SER A 204 11.82 9.88 11.59
CA SER A 204 11.66 10.92 12.62
C SER A 204 11.95 10.43 14.06
N ARG A 205 12.05 9.11 14.30
CA ARG A 205 12.19 8.55 15.67
C ARG A 205 13.60 8.13 16.07
N ARG A 206 14.62 8.32 15.23
CA ARG A 206 16.00 8.31 15.75
C ARG A 206 16.24 9.64 16.46
N HIS A 207 15.68 9.76 17.66
CA HIS A 207 16.28 10.59 18.68
C HIS A 207 17.67 10.03 18.89
N SER A 208 18.67 10.68 18.26
CA SER A 208 20.03 10.64 18.79
C SER A 208 19.89 10.88 20.28
N PRO A 209 20.34 9.95 21.15
CA PRO A 209 20.51 10.30 22.54
C PRO A 209 21.38 11.53 22.51
N CYS A 210 20.84 12.68 22.92
CA CYS A 210 21.61 13.87 23.14
C CYS A 210 22.84 13.38 23.90
N ARG A 211 24.01 13.47 23.27
CA ARG A 211 25.28 13.30 23.97
C ARG A 211 25.18 14.30 25.09
N ALA A 212 24.76 13.80 26.25
CA ALA A 212 24.61 14.60 27.43
C ALA A 212 25.99 15.22 27.59
N LEU A 213 26.03 16.54 27.41
CA LEU A 213 27.19 17.34 27.72
C LEU A 213 27.67 16.82 29.06
N LYS A 214 28.82 16.15 29.06
CA LYS A 214 29.58 15.90 30.28
C LYS A 214 29.94 17.29 30.78
N ARG A 215 29.00 17.90 31.51
CA ARG A 215 29.20 19.07 32.34
C ARG A 215 30.37 18.68 33.21
N GLY A 216 31.51 19.32 32.96
CA GLY A 216 32.68 19.24 33.80
C GLY A 216 32.27 19.72 35.18
N ALA A 217 31.79 18.78 36.00
CA ALA A 217 31.76 18.94 37.43
C ALA A 217 33.23 19.00 37.83
N ARG A 218 33.68 20.23 38.04
CA ARG A 218 34.96 20.60 38.66
C ARG A 218 35.18 19.65 39.83
N ARG A 219 35.97 18.60 39.61
CA ARG A 219 36.54 17.83 40.73
C ARG A 219 37.62 18.72 41.28
N THR A 220 37.22 19.48 42.30
CA THR A 220 38.10 20.12 43.26
C THR A 220 39.16 19.10 43.66
N GLN A 221 40.38 19.34 43.20
CA GLN A 221 41.56 18.54 43.50
C GLN A 221 41.93 18.83 44.96
N PRO A 222 41.75 17.89 45.90
CA PRO A 222 42.26 18.07 47.25
C PRO A 222 43.78 17.92 47.19
N PHE A 223 44.45 18.86 47.86
CA PHE A 223 45.89 19.05 47.88
C PHE A 223 46.67 17.76 48.21
N PRO A 224 47.82 17.53 47.53
CA PRO A 224 48.67 16.37 47.75
C PRO A 224 49.66 16.65 48.88
N GLU A 225 49.38 16.17 50.08
CA GLU A 225 50.44 15.98 51.08
C GLU A 225 49.98 14.99 52.14
N ILE A 226 50.61 13.81 52.15
CA ILE A 226 51.21 13.18 53.33
C ILE A 226 51.87 11.90 52.83
N ARG A 227 53.20 11.96 52.78
CA ARG A 227 54.12 10.83 52.70
C ARG A 227 53.67 9.72 53.66
N ARG A 228 53.38 8.53 53.14
CA ARG A 228 53.61 7.30 53.90
C ARG A 228 54.49 6.38 53.07
N LEU A 229 55.65 6.10 53.65
CA LEU A 229 56.68 5.20 53.20
C LEU A 229 56.07 3.81 52.96
N ALA A 230 56.07 3.34 51.72
CA ALA A 230 55.87 1.93 51.43
C ALA A 230 57.27 1.31 51.25
N PRO A 231 57.61 0.22 51.98
CA PRO A 231 58.93 -0.40 51.90
C PRO A 231 59.18 -0.97 50.51
N ARG A 232 60.40 -0.73 50.00
CA ARG A 232 60.99 -1.44 48.86
C ARG A 232 60.97 -2.95 49.14
N GLY A 233 59.97 -3.65 48.62
CA GLY A 233 59.97 -5.09 48.42
C GLY A 233 60.38 -5.37 46.98
N GLN A 234 61.63 -5.79 46.81
CA GLN A 234 62.32 -6.07 45.56
C GLN A 234 61.73 -7.32 44.89
N PRO A 235 61.30 -7.27 43.61
CA PRO A 235 61.01 -8.46 42.83
C PRO A 235 62.28 -8.87 42.06
N PRO A 236 62.67 -10.15 42.13
CA PRO A 236 63.21 -10.74 40.91
C PRO A 236 62.80 -12.21 40.71
N GLY A 237 62.68 -12.59 39.44
CA GLY A 237 62.76 -13.98 39.00
C GLY A 237 61.39 -14.60 38.75
N SER A 238 60.86 -14.48 37.52
CA SER A 238 61.13 -15.40 36.41
C SER A 238 60.43 -16.74 36.57
N LEU A 239 59.45 -17.02 35.70
CA LEU A 239 59.44 -18.26 34.94
C LEU A 239 58.44 -18.11 33.79
N TRP A 240 59.03 -17.80 32.63
CA TRP A 240 58.43 -18.01 31.33
C TRP A 240 58.13 -19.50 31.17
N GLY A 241 56.86 -19.88 31.21
CA GLY A 241 56.39 -21.17 30.71
C GLY A 241 56.15 -21.05 29.22
N ALA A 242 57.15 -21.41 28.42
CA ALA A 242 57.06 -21.50 26.97
C ALA A 242 56.14 -22.65 26.55
N PRO A 243 55.23 -22.45 25.58
CA PRO A 243 54.56 -23.52 24.88
C PRO A 243 55.19 -23.68 23.49
N ALA A 244 55.97 -24.74 23.27
CA ALA A 244 56.31 -25.20 21.93
C ALA A 244 56.72 -26.68 21.98
N ARG A 245 55.86 -27.49 21.36
CA ARG A 245 56.01 -28.86 20.81
C ARG A 245 57.16 -29.74 21.30
#